data_AF-A0A5K1CHB8-F1
#
_entry.id   AF-A0A5K1CHB8-F1
#
_cell.length_a   1.000
_cell.length_b   1.000
_cell.length_c   1.000
_cell.angle_alpha   90.00
_cell.angle_beta   90.00
_cell.angle_gamma   90.00
#
_symmetry.space_group_name_H-M   'P 1'
#
loop_
_entity.id
_entity.type
_entity.pdbx_description
1 polymer ?
#
loop_
_entity_poly.entity_id
_entity_poly.type
_entity_poly.pdbx_seq_one_letter_code
_entity_poly.pdbx_strand_id
1 'polypeptide(L)'
;DDKESLIKYAKLLTPHDKLSNHVTDLVHSVIEGGGTRVLAASMTMEEIFKGTKEFKEEVLIKVQLELNQFGLLIYNANVKQVADVRGHEYFSYLGQKTQMEAANQAKVDVAEARMKGEIGSKEKDGRTLQHAAKVDADTKIYAAQRKGEATMADMRTSAEVQIFENDRAAEVAKANSQLAIKRAQWERQAKIAEVEANKALAVRDAELQQAVEIKKGVAETERLRAELLSKATVELETKMMEADWRYYQKKRDAEAQLYEREQEAHGRKVVADAELYAKQKASEAMVAAANAEAYYLEKMLSILK
;
A
#
# COMPACT_ATOMS: atom_id res chain seq x y z
N ASP A 1 -101.92 -75.43 17.47
CA ASP A 1 -103.14 -75.20 18.28
C ASP A 1 -102.96 -75.75 19.68
N ASP A 2 -102.93 -74.85 20.65
CA ASP A 2 -102.85 -75.19 22.06
C ASP A 2 -104.23 -75.69 22.54
N LYS A 3 -104.29 -76.98 22.89
CA LYS A 3 -105.51 -77.65 23.36
C LYS A 3 -106.06 -76.98 24.62
N GLU A 4 -105.19 -76.39 25.45
CA GLU A 4 -105.60 -75.72 26.68
C GLU A 4 -106.33 -74.40 26.38
N SER A 5 -105.80 -73.58 25.48
CA SER A 5 -106.45 -72.36 25.00
C SER A 5 -107.82 -72.64 24.38
N LEU A 6 -107.95 -73.71 23.60
CA LEU A 6 -109.24 -74.12 23.03
C LEU A 6 -110.27 -74.50 24.10
N ILE A 7 -109.86 -75.15 25.18
CA ILE A 7 -110.74 -75.49 26.31
C ILE A 7 -111.19 -74.23 27.06
N LYS A 8 -110.27 -73.26 27.27
CA LYS A 8 -110.58 -71.97 27.91
C LYS A 8 -111.57 -71.17 27.07
N TYR A 9 -111.36 -71.11 25.75
CA TYR A 9 -112.26 -70.45 24.82
C TYR A 9 -113.64 -71.12 24.75
N ALA A 10 -113.69 -72.45 24.71
CA ALA A 10 -114.97 -73.19 24.72
C ALA A 10 -115.79 -72.92 26.01
N LYS A 11 -115.12 -72.83 27.17
CA LYS A 11 -115.77 -72.46 28.44
C LYS A 11 -116.33 -71.04 28.43
N LEU A 12 -115.65 -70.10 27.75
CA LEU A 12 -116.13 -68.73 27.59
C LEU A 12 -117.41 -68.68 26.75
N LEU A 13 -117.57 -69.57 25.77
CA LEU A 13 -118.73 -69.57 24.86
C LEU A 13 -119.96 -70.32 25.41
N THR A 14 -119.76 -71.31 26.29
CA THR A 14 -120.86 -72.17 26.80
C THR A 14 -122.05 -71.47 27.48
N PRO A 15 -121.93 -70.32 28.17
CA PRO A 15 -123.06 -69.68 28.85
C PRO A 15 -123.85 -68.67 27.98
N HIS A 16 -123.43 -68.40 26.74
CA HIS A 16 -123.93 -67.24 26.00
C HIS A 16 -124.64 -67.60 24.69
N ASP A 17 -125.74 -66.89 24.42
CA ASP A 17 -126.50 -67.01 23.19
C ASP A 17 -125.60 -66.65 21.98
N LYS A 18 -125.76 -67.36 20.86
CA LYS A 18 -124.84 -67.31 19.70
C LYS A 18 -124.74 -65.93 19.02
N LEU A 19 -125.55 -64.96 19.45
CA LEU A 19 -125.66 -63.59 18.95
C LEU A 19 -125.19 -62.52 19.97
N SER A 20 -124.62 -62.92 21.10
CA SER A 20 -124.20 -61.98 22.15
C SER A 20 -122.84 -61.33 21.86
N ASN A 21 -122.76 -60.00 22.03
CA ASN A 21 -121.51 -59.22 21.96
C ASN A 21 -120.57 -59.44 23.17
N HIS A 22 -120.92 -60.35 24.08
CA HIS A 22 -120.22 -60.56 25.35
C HIS A 22 -118.72 -60.81 25.22
N VAL A 23 -118.28 -61.57 24.21
CA VAL A 23 -116.84 -61.83 23.98
C VAL A 23 -116.12 -60.54 23.53
N THR A 24 -116.78 -59.74 22.70
CA THR A 24 -116.25 -58.45 22.24
C THR A 24 -116.16 -57.45 23.39
N ASP A 25 -117.18 -57.37 24.23
CA ASP A 25 -117.21 -56.48 25.40
C ASP A 25 -116.16 -56.88 26.44
N LEU A 26 -115.95 -58.19 26.66
CA LEU A 26 -114.90 -58.71 27.52
C LEU A 26 -113.51 -58.33 27.01
N VAL A 27 -113.23 -58.58 25.73
CA VAL A 27 -111.94 -58.24 25.11
C VAL A 27 -111.72 -56.73 25.17
N HIS A 28 -112.74 -55.93 24.91
CA HIS A 28 -112.68 -54.48 25.04
C HIS A 28 -112.36 -54.05 26.47
N SER A 29 -113.05 -54.61 27.47
CA SER A 29 -112.81 -54.32 28.88
C SER A 29 -111.40 -54.70 29.34
N VAL A 30 -110.84 -55.80 28.85
CA VAL A 30 -109.46 -56.24 29.16
C VAL A 30 -108.44 -55.29 28.53
N ILE A 31 -108.65 -54.90 27.28
CA ILE A 31 -107.76 -53.97 26.57
C ILE A 31 -107.79 -52.58 27.22
N GLU A 32 -108.97 -52.06 27.53
CA GLU A 32 -109.12 -50.73 28.15
C GLU A 32 -108.71 -50.70 29.62
N GLY A 33 -109.23 -51.65 30.40
CA GLY A 33 -109.13 -51.65 31.86
C GLY A 33 -107.85 -52.27 32.42
N GLY A 34 -107.41 -53.40 31.85
CA GLY A 34 -106.32 -54.20 32.42
C GLY A 34 -104.92 -53.75 32.02
N GLY A 35 -104.72 -53.44 30.73
CA GLY A 35 -103.41 -53.05 30.21
C GLY A 35 -103.24 -51.55 29.97
N THR A 36 -104.11 -50.96 29.15
CA THR A 36 -103.85 -49.63 28.56
C THR A 36 -104.00 -48.50 29.58
N ARG A 37 -105.10 -48.47 30.35
CA ARG A 37 -105.35 -47.41 31.33
C ARG A 37 -104.35 -47.43 32.49
N VAL A 38 -103.98 -48.63 32.96
CA VAL A 38 -103.02 -48.79 34.06
C VAL A 38 -101.64 -48.27 33.67
N LEU A 39 -101.18 -48.59 32.45
CA LEU A 39 -99.89 -48.11 31.96
C LEU A 39 -99.88 -46.61 31.67
N ALA A 40 -100.96 -46.09 31.07
CA ALA A 40 -101.11 -44.66 30.84
C ALA A 40 -101.13 -43.85 32.15
N ALA A 41 -101.65 -44.42 33.25
CA ALA A 41 -101.65 -43.76 34.56
C ALA A 41 -100.26 -43.76 35.24
N SER A 42 -99.38 -44.69 34.89
CA SER A 42 -98.03 -44.79 35.47
C SER A 42 -96.96 -43.95 34.76
N MET A 43 -97.27 -43.43 33.57
CA MET A 43 -96.33 -42.65 32.75
C MET A 43 -96.72 -41.18 32.72
N THR A 44 -95.74 -40.31 32.50
CA THR A 44 -96.00 -38.89 32.23
C THR A 44 -96.52 -38.69 30.80
N MET A 45 -97.21 -37.57 30.58
CA MET A 45 -97.79 -37.25 29.28
C MET A 45 -96.70 -37.10 28.19
N GLU A 46 -95.53 -36.58 28.57
CA GLU A 46 -94.34 -36.45 27.73
C GLU A 46 -93.71 -37.81 27.38
N GLU A 47 -93.64 -38.72 28.35
CA GLU A 47 -93.16 -40.09 28.11
C GLU A 47 -94.10 -40.87 27.19
N ILE A 48 -95.41 -40.71 27.35
CA ILE A 48 -96.41 -41.30 26.45
C ILE A 48 -96.26 -40.75 25.02
N PHE A 49 -96.02 -39.43 24.89
CA PHE A 49 -95.82 -38.79 23.59
C PHE A 49 -94.52 -39.24 22.89
N LYS A 50 -93.44 -39.43 23.66
CA LYS A 50 -92.11 -39.77 23.14
C LYS A 50 -91.88 -41.27 22.96
N GLY A 51 -92.47 -42.09 23.82
CA GLY A 51 -92.22 -43.53 23.98
C GLY A 51 -93.32 -44.42 23.43
N THR A 52 -93.86 -44.12 22.25
CA THR A 52 -94.96 -44.90 21.65
C THR A 52 -94.58 -46.37 21.40
N LYS A 53 -93.28 -46.68 21.25
CA LYS A 53 -92.80 -48.05 21.01
C LYS A 53 -92.76 -48.86 22.31
N GLU A 54 -92.11 -48.31 23.33
CA GLU A 54 -92.00 -48.93 24.66
C GLU A 54 -93.39 -49.10 25.27
N PHE A 55 -94.24 -48.07 25.18
CA PHE A 55 -95.64 -48.14 25.60
C PHE A 55 -96.43 -49.25 24.88
N LYS A 56 -96.25 -49.38 23.56
CA LYS A 56 -96.92 -50.42 22.76
C LYS A 56 -96.53 -51.82 23.23
N GLU A 57 -95.25 -52.06 23.46
CA GLU A 57 -94.74 -53.37 23.90
C GLU A 57 -95.25 -53.73 25.29
N GLU A 58 -95.20 -52.80 26.24
CA GLU A 58 -95.68 -53.03 27.60
C GLU A 58 -97.19 -53.28 27.67
N VAL A 59 -98.00 -52.51 26.92
CA VAL A 59 -99.45 -52.71 26.84
C VAL A 59 -99.75 -54.09 26.26
N LEU A 60 -99.07 -54.49 25.19
CA LEU A 60 -99.29 -55.78 24.56
C LEU A 60 -98.98 -56.94 25.52
N ILE A 61 -97.88 -56.87 26.28
CA ILE A 61 -97.52 -57.92 27.23
C ILE A 61 -98.58 -58.06 28.33
N LYS A 62 -99.03 -56.95 28.92
CA LYS A 62 -100.03 -56.97 30.00
C LYS A 62 -101.40 -57.47 29.51
N VAL A 63 -101.87 -56.95 28.38
CA VAL A 63 -103.17 -57.38 27.80
C VAL A 63 -103.10 -58.85 27.39
N GLN A 64 -102.00 -59.32 26.80
CA GLN A 64 -101.86 -60.73 26.42
C GLN A 64 -101.92 -61.66 27.64
N LEU A 65 -101.33 -61.26 28.77
CA LEU A 65 -101.35 -62.04 30.01
C LEU A 65 -102.78 -62.23 30.55
N GLU A 66 -103.62 -61.20 30.44
CA GLU A 66 -105.04 -61.29 30.80
C GLU A 66 -105.85 -62.12 29.79
N LEU A 67 -105.63 -61.92 28.49
CA LEU A 67 -106.31 -62.67 27.43
C LEU A 67 -105.99 -64.18 27.43
N ASN A 68 -104.81 -64.57 27.91
CA ASN A 68 -104.42 -65.97 28.08
C ASN A 68 -105.36 -66.75 29.03
N GLN A 69 -106.02 -66.07 29.99
CA GLN A 69 -106.99 -66.70 30.90
C GLN A 69 -108.24 -67.16 30.15
N PHE A 70 -108.55 -66.50 29.03
CA PHE A 70 -109.69 -66.79 28.15
C PHE A 70 -109.31 -67.61 26.92
N GLY A 71 -108.03 -67.96 26.76
CA GLY A 71 -107.52 -68.67 25.59
C GLY A 71 -107.47 -67.82 24.32
N LEU A 72 -107.35 -66.50 24.46
CA LEU A 72 -107.31 -65.55 23.34
C LEU A 72 -105.86 -65.08 23.09
N LEU A 73 -105.49 -64.95 21.81
CA LEU A 73 -104.15 -64.52 21.38
C LEU A 73 -104.22 -63.28 20.50
N ILE A 74 -103.37 -62.30 20.81
CA ILE A 74 -103.17 -61.11 20.00
C ILE A 74 -102.17 -61.45 18.89
N TYR A 75 -102.64 -61.51 17.65
CA TYR A 75 -101.76 -61.69 16.50
C TYR A 75 -101.03 -60.41 16.09
N ASN A 76 -101.73 -59.28 16.14
CA ASN A 76 -101.19 -57.98 15.80
C ASN A 76 -102.02 -56.91 16.51
N ALA A 77 -101.36 -55.90 17.06
CA ALA A 77 -101.99 -54.69 17.53
C ALA A 77 -101.19 -53.47 17.09
N ASN A 78 -101.91 -52.40 16.76
CA ASN A 78 -101.35 -51.09 16.51
C ASN A 78 -101.98 -50.09 17.46
N VAL A 79 -101.14 -49.24 18.04
CA VAL A 79 -101.57 -48.11 18.85
C VAL A 79 -101.72 -46.92 17.91
N LYS A 80 -102.90 -46.29 17.90
CA LYS A 80 -103.11 -45.04 17.17
C LYS A 80 -102.40 -43.90 17.89
N GLN A 81 -102.15 -42.80 17.18
CA GLN A 81 -101.58 -41.60 17.78
C GLN A 81 -102.44 -41.14 18.96
N VAL A 82 -101.78 -40.81 20.07
CA VAL A 82 -102.46 -40.23 21.23
C VAL A 82 -102.95 -38.84 20.84
N ALA A 83 -104.24 -38.61 21.02
CA ALA A 83 -104.90 -37.36 20.69
C ALA A 83 -105.57 -36.81 21.95
N ASP A 84 -105.60 -35.49 22.06
CA ASP A 84 -106.33 -34.83 23.13
C ASP A 84 -107.84 -35.08 22.99
N VAL A 85 -108.52 -35.16 24.13
CA VAL A 85 -109.97 -35.11 24.18
C VAL A 85 -110.47 -33.74 23.69
N ARG A 86 -111.65 -33.71 23.08
CA ARG A 86 -112.23 -32.49 22.51
C ARG A 86 -112.29 -31.36 23.56
N GLY A 87 -111.66 -30.23 23.24
CA GLY A 87 -111.57 -29.05 24.13
C GLY A 87 -110.21 -28.89 24.82
N HIS A 88 -109.30 -29.85 24.65
CA HIS A 88 -107.91 -29.79 25.13
C HIS A 88 -106.93 -29.87 23.95
N GLU A 89 -105.77 -29.20 24.07
CA GLU A 89 -104.77 -29.08 22.99
C GLU A 89 -103.33 -29.33 23.49
N TYR A 90 -103.19 -30.06 24.60
CA TYR A 90 -101.90 -30.23 25.26
C TYR A 90 -100.84 -30.90 24.36
N PHE A 91 -101.18 -31.97 23.64
CA PHE A 91 -100.22 -32.64 22.75
C PHE A 91 -99.85 -31.78 21.53
N SER A 92 -100.76 -30.92 21.07
CA SER A 92 -100.47 -29.94 20.02
C SER A 92 -99.40 -28.94 20.48
N TYR A 93 -99.57 -28.35 21.67
CA TYR A 93 -98.59 -27.43 22.24
C TYR A 93 -97.27 -28.12 22.60
N LEU A 94 -97.31 -29.36 23.09
CA LEU A 94 -96.10 -30.13 23.37
C LEU A 94 -95.29 -30.43 22.09
N GLY A 95 -95.97 -30.77 21.00
CA GLY A 95 -95.35 -30.93 19.69
C GLY A 95 -94.71 -29.63 19.17
N GLN A 96 -95.40 -28.49 19.32
CA GLN A 96 -94.84 -27.19 18.93
C GLN A 96 -93.63 -26.80 19.81
N LYS A 97 -93.73 -27.00 21.13
CA LYS A 97 -92.65 -26.70 22.09
C LYS A 97 -91.38 -27.49 21.76
N THR A 98 -91.50 -28.80 21.53
CA THR A 98 -90.34 -29.66 21.22
C THR A 98 -89.67 -29.26 19.89
N GLN A 99 -90.46 -28.90 18.87
CA GLN A 99 -89.91 -28.38 17.61
C GLN A 99 -89.21 -27.03 17.80
N MET A 100 -89.80 -26.11 18.57
CA MET A 100 -89.19 -24.81 18.87
C MET A 100 -87.92 -24.94 19.70
N GLU A 101 -87.90 -25.83 20.68
CA GLU A 101 -86.71 -26.13 21.50
C GLU A 101 -85.56 -26.64 20.63
N ALA A 102 -85.82 -27.63 19.75
CA ALA A 102 -84.82 -28.12 18.81
C ALA A 102 -84.32 -27.03 17.85
N ALA A 103 -85.22 -26.21 17.32
CA ALA A 103 -84.87 -25.10 16.44
C ALA A 103 -84.04 -24.02 17.15
N ASN A 104 -84.37 -23.70 18.40
CA ASN A 104 -83.63 -22.72 19.19
C ASN A 104 -82.27 -23.26 19.62
N GLN A 105 -82.17 -24.54 20.00
CA GLN A 105 -80.89 -25.16 20.31
C GLN A 105 -79.95 -25.12 19.09
N ALA A 106 -80.44 -25.48 17.90
CA ALA A 106 -79.66 -25.39 16.68
C ALA A 106 -79.19 -23.94 16.38
N LYS A 107 -80.03 -22.93 16.65
CA LYS A 107 -79.63 -21.52 16.52
C LYS A 107 -78.53 -21.13 17.51
N VAL A 108 -78.62 -21.60 18.75
CA VAL A 108 -77.58 -21.36 19.78
C VAL A 108 -76.27 -21.99 19.34
N ASP A 109 -76.28 -23.25 18.92
CA ASP A 109 -75.07 -23.97 18.48
C ASP A 109 -74.40 -23.27 17.27
N VAL A 110 -75.19 -22.79 16.30
CA VAL A 110 -74.67 -22.02 15.16
C VAL A 110 -74.07 -20.69 15.60
N ALA A 111 -74.70 -19.98 16.53
CA ALA A 111 -74.20 -18.71 17.05
C ALA A 111 -72.89 -18.89 17.82
N GLU A 112 -72.78 -19.93 18.67
CA GLU A 112 -71.56 -20.27 19.39
C GLU A 112 -70.42 -20.65 18.44
N ALA A 113 -70.70 -21.48 17.43
CA ALA A 113 -69.71 -21.86 16.43
C ALA A 113 -69.19 -20.64 15.65
N ARG A 114 -70.10 -19.72 15.26
CA ARG A 114 -69.73 -18.47 14.59
C ARG A 114 -68.88 -17.57 15.49
N MET A 115 -69.29 -17.39 16.74
CA MET A 115 -68.52 -16.61 17.72
C MET A 115 -67.10 -17.15 17.89
N LYS A 116 -66.96 -18.47 18.03
CA LYS A 116 -65.65 -19.13 18.14
C LYS A 116 -64.80 -18.95 16.89
N GLY A 117 -65.41 -19.02 15.70
CA GLY A 117 -64.75 -18.76 14.43
C GLY A 117 -64.24 -17.31 14.31
N GLU A 118 -65.08 -16.33 14.66
CA GLU A 118 -64.74 -14.91 14.61
C GLU A 118 -63.62 -14.56 15.61
N ILE A 119 -63.68 -15.10 16.84
CA ILE A 119 -62.61 -14.93 17.84
C ILE A 119 -61.31 -15.54 17.34
N GLY A 120 -61.34 -16.77 16.82
CA GLY A 120 -60.15 -17.44 16.29
C GLY A 120 -59.51 -16.68 15.11
N SER A 121 -60.34 -16.12 14.22
CA SER A 121 -59.86 -15.27 13.12
C SER A 121 -59.17 -14.01 13.65
N LYS A 122 -59.83 -13.26 14.54
CA LYS A 122 -59.26 -12.03 15.11
C LYS A 122 -58.00 -12.29 15.94
N GLU A 123 -57.95 -13.38 16.69
CA GLU A 123 -56.74 -13.75 17.44
C GLU A 123 -55.58 -14.05 16.50
N LYS A 124 -55.83 -14.79 15.40
CA LYS A 124 -54.82 -15.07 14.39
C LYS A 124 -54.32 -13.78 13.73
N ASP A 125 -55.22 -12.89 13.34
CA ASP A 125 -54.87 -11.59 12.75
C ASP A 125 -54.05 -10.73 13.74
N GLY A 126 -54.47 -10.69 15.01
CA GLY A 126 -53.75 -10.00 16.08
C GLY A 126 -52.33 -10.56 16.29
N ARG A 127 -52.19 -11.89 16.32
CA ARG A 127 -50.87 -12.54 16.38
C ARG A 127 -50.03 -12.22 15.15
N THR A 128 -50.59 -12.29 13.95
CA THR A 128 -49.87 -11.95 12.71
C THR A 128 -49.37 -10.50 12.73
N LEU A 129 -50.19 -9.55 13.18
CA LEU A 129 -49.79 -8.15 13.33
C LEU A 129 -48.67 -7.98 14.36
N GLN A 130 -48.76 -8.63 15.53
CA GLN A 130 -47.71 -8.61 16.54
C GLN A 130 -46.39 -9.20 16.03
N HIS A 131 -46.45 -10.35 15.34
CA HIS A 131 -45.28 -10.98 14.73
C HIS A 131 -44.67 -10.08 13.66
N ALA A 132 -45.48 -9.48 12.79
CA ALA A 132 -44.99 -8.54 11.77
C ALA A 132 -44.31 -7.33 12.40
N ALA A 133 -44.90 -6.73 13.45
CA ALA A 133 -44.31 -5.61 14.17
C ALA A 133 -42.98 -5.99 14.85
N LYS A 134 -42.90 -7.19 15.44
CA LYS A 134 -41.66 -7.70 16.03
C LYS A 134 -40.57 -7.92 14.98
N VAL A 135 -40.91 -8.53 13.85
CA VAL A 135 -39.96 -8.74 12.75
C VAL A 135 -39.47 -7.40 12.18
N ASP A 136 -40.34 -6.41 12.02
CA ASP A 136 -39.94 -5.07 11.57
C ASP A 136 -39.00 -4.38 12.57
N ALA A 137 -39.29 -4.48 13.88
CA ALA A 137 -38.42 -3.96 14.92
C ALA A 137 -37.05 -4.65 14.92
N ASP A 138 -37.02 -5.99 14.87
CA ASP A 138 -35.78 -6.78 14.81
C ASP A 138 -34.98 -6.46 13.54
N THR A 139 -35.66 -6.26 12.40
CA THR A 139 -35.04 -5.87 11.12
C THR A 139 -34.39 -4.49 11.23
N LYS A 140 -35.05 -3.52 11.87
CA LYS A 140 -34.49 -2.18 12.11
C LYS A 140 -33.26 -2.22 13.02
N ILE A 141 -33.30 -3.02 14.09
CA ILE A 141 -32.16 -3.22 14.99
C ILE A 141 -31.00 -3.84 14.22
N TYR A 142 -31.25 -4.90 13.47
CA TYR A 142 -30.21 -5.58 12.69
C TYR A 142 -29.59 -4.66 11.63
N ALA A 143 -30.41 -3.86 10.93
CA ALA A 143 -29.93 -2.88 9.96
C ALA A 143 -29.07 -1.79 10.62
N ALA A 144 -29.48 -1.28 11.78
CA ALA A 144 -28.71 -0.30 12.55
C ALA A 144 -27.38 -0.89 13.04
N GLN A 145 -27.38 -2.12 13.56
CA GLN A 145 -26.17 -2.81 14.01
C GLN A 145 -25.21 -3.04 12.85
N ARG A 146 -25.68 -3.57 11.71
CA ARG A 146 -24.85 -3.75 10.51
C ARG A 146 -24.27 -2.44 9.99
N LYS A 147 -25.05 -1.36 10.03
CA LYS A 147 -24.55 -0.03 9.66
C LYS A 147 -23.46 0.43 10.63
N GLY A 148 -23.64 0.23 11.93
CA GLY A 148 -22.63 0.50 12.95
C GLY A 148 -21.34 -0.29 12.73
N GLU A 149 -21.46 -1.60 12.50
CA GLU A 149 -20.33 -2.49 12.19
C GLU A 149 -19.60 -2.06 10.91
N ALA A 150 -20.33 -1.72 9.84
CA ALA A 150 -19.74 -1.20 8.61
C ALA A 150 -18.99 0.11 8.84
N THR A 151 -19.58 1.07 9.58
CA THR A 151 -18.90 2.32 9.90
C THR A 151 -17.66 2.12 10.76
N MET A 152 -17.69 1.17 11.70
CA MET A 152 -16.52 0.85 12.53
C MET A 152 -15.41 0.17 11.71
N ALA A 153 -15.77 -0.71 10.78
CA ALA A 153 -14.83 -1.32 9.85
C ALA A 153 -14.19 -0.25 8.95
N ASP A 154 -14.98 0.65 8.36
CA ASP A 154 -14.48 1.75 7.54
C ASP A 154 -13.56 2.68 8.34
N MET A 155 -13.92 3.05 9.57
CA MET A 155 -13.07 3.85 10.45
C MET A 155 -11.76 3.14 10.78
N ARG A 156 -11.80 1.82 11.03
CA ARG A 156 -10.60 1.02 11.29
C ARG A 156 -9.69 0.96 10.07
N THR A 157 -10.24 0.68 8.89
CA THR A 157 -9.47 0.67 7.64
C THR A 157 -8.88 2.05 7.35
N SER A 158 -9.65 3.12 7.53
CA SER A 158 -9.14 4.49 7.36
C SER A 158 -8.02 4.81 8.36
N ALA A 159 -8.12 4.36 9.60
CA ALA A 159 -7.07 4.54 10.61
C ALA A 159 -5.81 3.73 10.27
N GLU A 160 -5.96 2.48 9.82
CA GLU A 160 -4.85 1.65 9.36
C GLU A 160 -4.14 2.27 8.13
N VAL A 161 -4.91 2.82 7.18
CA VAL A 161 -4.36 3.55 6.04
C VAL A 161 -3.59 4.80 6.49
N GLN A 162 -4.12 5.59 7.42
CA GLN A 162 -3.42 6.77 7.94
C GLN A 162 -2.12 6.40 8.67
N ILE A 163 -2.11 5.32 9.45
CA ILE A 163 -0.90 4.83 10.11
C ILE A 163 0.14 4.45 9.05
N PHE A 164 -0.27 3.70 8.03
CA PHE A 164 0.62 3.30 6.94
C PHE A 164 1.17 4.49 6.14
N GLU A 165 0.34 5.49 5.86
CA GLU A 165 0.77 6.73 5.19
C GLU A 165 1.77 7.51 6.04
N ASN A 166 1.53 7.61 7.35
CA ASN A 166 2.45 8.27 8.28
C ASN A 166 3.79 7.53 8.38
N ASP A 167 3.77 6.20 8.48
CA ASP A 167 4.99 5.38 8.51
C ASP A 167 5.78 5.53 7.21
N ARG A 168 5.11 5.48 6.07
CA ARG A 168 5.74 5.70 4.75
C ARG A 168 6.30 7.12 4.63
N ALA A 169 5.60 8.13 5.11
CA ALA A 169 6.10 9.50 5.13
C ALA A 169 7.35 9.64 6.02
N ALA A 170 7.37 8.98 7.17
CA ALA A 170 8.53 8.93 8.06
C ALA A 170 9.73 8.23 7.41
N GLU A 171 9.52 7.10 6.72
CA GLU A 171 10.56 6.41 5.95
C GLU A 171 11.10 7.28 4.82
N VAL A 172 10.25 7.94 4.05
CA VAL A 172 10.65 8.87 2.99
C VAL A 172 11.45 10.03 3.56
N ALA A 173 11.02 10.61 4.69
CA ALA A 173 11.77 11.66 5.37
C ALA A 173 13.17 11.18 5.84
N LYS A 174 13.27 9.95 6.35
CA LYS A 174 14.53 9.32 6.74
C LYS A 174 15.44 9.07 5.54
N ALA A 175 14.89 8.57 4.43
CA ALA A 175 15.64 8.36 3.19
C ALA A 175 16.15 9.68 2.60
N ASN A 176 15.30 10.72 2.59
CA ASN A 176 15.67 12.06 2.11
C ASN A 176 16.77 12.70 2.97
N SER A 177 16.70 12.56 4.30
CA SER A 177 17.74 13.06 5.19
C SER A 177 19.06 12.30 5.02
N GLN A 178 19.03 10.98 4.86
CA GLN A 178 20.23 10.20 4.51
C GLN A 178 20.82 10.61 3.16
N LEU A 179 19.98 10.81 2.14
CA LEU A 179 20.40 11.28 0.82
C LEU A 179 21.04 12.68 0.92
N ALA A 180 20.47 13.58 1.72
CA ALA A 180 21.03 14.91 1.96
C ALA A 180 22.41 14.84 2.64
N ILE A 181 22.58 13.98 3.65
CA ILE A 181 23.87 13.74 4.30
C ILE A 181 24.90 13.23 3.28
N LYS A 182 24.53 12.25 2.45
CA LYS A 182 25.42 11.70 1.42
C LYS A 182 25.80 12.75 0.37
N ARG A 183 24.84 13.55 -0.09
CA ARG A 183 25.10 14.68 -0.99
C ARG A 183 26.06 15.69 -0.39
N ALA A 184 25.84 16.10 0.86
CA ALA A 184 26.74 17.02 1.56
C ALA A 184 28.16 16.42 1.75
N GLN A 185 28.26 15.11 2.00
CA GLN A 185 29.54 14.40 2.05
C GLN A 185 30.26 14.44 0.70
N TRP A 186 29.55 14.15 -0.40
CA TRP A 186 30.12 14.21 -1.75
C TRP A 186 30.51 15.63 -2.17
N GLU A 187 29.69 16.64 -1.86
CA GLU A 187 30.05 18.04 -2.11
C GLU A 187 31.29 18.45 -1.32
N ARG A 188 31.39 18.03 -0.04
CA ARG A 188 32.57 18.28 0.76
C ARG A 188 33.81 17.60 0.17
N GLN A 189 33.68 16.33 -0.27
CA GLN A 189 34.77 15.61 -0.92
C GLN A 189 35.19 16.26 -2.25
N ALA A 190 34.22 16.69 -3.07
CA ALA A 190 34.47 17.39 -4.32
C ALA A 190 35.21 18.71 -4.08
N LYS A 191 34.77 19.51 -3.10
CA LYS A 191 35.48 20.75 -2.69
C LYS A 191 36.88 20.49 -2.16
N ILE A 192 37.08 19.44 -1.37
CA ILE A 192 38.41 19.06 -0.89
C ILE A 192 39.30 18.69 -2.08
N ALA A 193 38.83 17.84 -2.99
CA ALA A 193 39.58 17.45 -4.19
C ALA A 193 39.92 18.66 -5.08
N GLU A 194 38.98 19.60 -5.25
CA GLU A 194 39.21 20.84 -5.99
C GLU A 194 40.26 21.73 -5.32
N VAL A 195 40.19 21.91 -4.00
CA VAL A 195 41.18 22.69 -3.24
C VAL A 195 42.55 22.01 -3.26
N GLU A 196 42.61 20.68 -3.14
CA GLU A 196 43.84 19.91 -3.23
C GLU A 196 44.47 20.03 -4.62
N ALA A 197 43.68 19.89 -5.70
CA ALA A 197 44.14 20.10 -7.06
C ALA A 197 44.67 21.52 -7.28
N ASN A 198 43.94 22.54 -6.82
CA ASN A 198 44.36 23.95 -6.91
C ASN A 198 45.65 24.22 -6.10
N LYS A 199 45.77 23.65 -4.89
CA LYS A 199 47.01 23.75 -4.10
C LYS A 199 48.16 23.02 -4.77
N ALA A 200 47.93 21.85 -5.37
CA ALA A 200 48.97 21.12 -6.11
C ALA A 200 49.45 21.91 -7.33
N LEU A 201 48.55 22.55 -8.07
CA LEU A 201 48.90 23.49 -9.15
C LEU A 201 49.71 24.67 -8.61
N ALA A 202 49.28 25.31 -7.52
CA ALA A 202 50.00 26.43 -6.93
C ALA A 202 51.40 26.05 -6.43
N VAL A 203 51.56 24.86 -5.84
CA VAL A 203 52.88 24.32 -5.45
C VAL A 203 53.73 24.10 -6.70
N ARG A 204 53.16 23.51 -7.76
CA ARG A 204 53.88 23.26 -9.00
C ARG A 204 54.31 24.55 -9.68
N ASP A 205 53.45 25.56 -9.70
CA ASP A 205 53.76 26.89 -10.20
C ASP A 205 54.85 27.57 -9.37
N ALA A 206 54.81 27.45 -8.03
CA ALA A 206 55.86 27.97 -7.15
C ALA A 206 57.22 27.26 -7.37
N GLU A 207 57.22 25.94 -7.54
CA GLU A 207 58.42 25.16 -7.89
C GLU A 207 58.99 25.59 -9.24
N LEU A 208 58.14 25.75 -10.26
CA LEU A 208 58.54 26.22 -11.57
C LEU A 208 59.10 27.64 -11.51
N GLN A 209 58.47 28.53 -10.74
CA GLN A 209 58.96 29.89 -10.55
C GLN A 209 60.34 29.89 -9.87
N GLN A 210 60.54 29.06 -8.84
CA GLN A 210 61.84 28.90 -8.20
C GLN A 210 62.89 28.39 -9.19
N ALA A 211 62.54 27.41 -10.03
CA ALA A 211 63.43 26.90 -11.07
C ALA A 211 63.78 27.97 -12.12
N VAL A 212 62.83 28.81 -12.50
CA VAL A 212 63.05 29.96 -13.40
C VAL A 212 63.99 30.98 -12.76
N GLU A 213 63.79 31.34 -11.49
CA GLU A 213 64.66 32.29 -10.78
C GLU A 213 66.08 31.73 -10.61
N ILE A 214 66.24 30.43 -10.34
CA ILE A 214 67.56 29.76 -10.33
C ILE A 214 68.21 29.86 -11.70
N LYS A 215 67.49 29.53 -12.78
CA LYS A 215 68.02 29.63 -14.15
C LYS A 215 68.40 31.06 -14.52
N LYS A 216 67.60 32.06 -14.15
CA LYS A 216 67.95 33.48 -14.33
C LYS A 216 69.21 33.85 -13.55
N GLY A 217 69.34 33.37 -12.31
CA GLY A 217 70.54 33.57 -11.50
C GLY A 217 71.79 32.95 -12.13
N VAL A 218 71.68 31.74 -12.69
CA VAL A 218 72.77 31.10 -13.44
C VAL A 218 73.09 31.88 -14.71
N ALA A 219 72.08 32.27 -15.49
CA ALA A 219 72.29 33.06 -16.71
C ALA A 219 72.95 34.42 -16.42
N GLU A 220 72.57 35.09 -15.33
CA GLU A 220 73.18 36.37 -14.95
C GLU A 220 74.61 36.20 -14.43
N THR A 221 74.90 35.12 -13.68
CA THR A 221 76.28 34.83 -13.27
C THR A 221 77.16 34.43 -14.45
N GLU A 222 76.64 33.70 -15.44
CA GLU A 222 77.33 33.42 -16.70
C GLU A 222 77.53 34.69 -17.54
N ARG A 223 76.53 35.58 -17.62
CA ARG A 223 76.64 36.89 -18.30
C ARG A 223 77.75 37.74 -17.68
N LEU A 224 77.74 37.88 -16.35
CA LEU A 224 78.78 38.61 -15.62
C LEU A 224 80.15 37.96 -15.78
N ARG A 225 80.24 36.63 -15.78
CA ARG A 225 81.50 35.91 -16.03
C ARG A 225 82.03 36.15 -17.44
N ALA A 226 81.17 36.13 -18.46
CA ALA A 226 81.53 36.44 -19.83
C ALA A 226 81.97 37.90 -19.98
N GLU A 227 81.29 38.85 -19.33
CA GLU A 227 81.67 40.26 -19.34
C GLU A 227 83.02 40.50 -18.65
N LEU A 228 83.28 39.86 -17.51
CA LEU A 228 84.56 39.93 -16.81
C LEU A 228 85.68 39.26 -17.60
N LEU A 229 85.43 38.09 -18.21
CA LEU A 229 86.41 37.43 -19.08
C LEU A 229 86.70 38.26 -20.33
N SER A 230 85.70 38.89 -20.92
CA SER A 230 85.89 39.82 -22.05
C SER A 230 86.72 41.03 -21.66
N LYS A 231 86.45 41.66 -20.50
CA LYS A 231 87.28 42.77 -19.99
C LYS A 231 88.72 42.31 -19.71
N ALA A 232 88.89 41.15 -19.08
CA ALA A 232 90.22 40.61 -18.78
C ALA A 232 91.01 40.21 -20.04
N THR A 233 90.34 39.67 -21.08
CA THR A 233 90.98 39.34 -22.36
C THR A 233 91.39 40.60 -23.12
N VAL A 234 90.54 41.62 -23.16
CA VAL A 234 90.89 42.93 -23.76
C VAL A 234 92.04 43.59 -23.01
N GLU A 235 92.07 43.56 -21.67
CA GLU A 235 93.20 44.08 -20.90
C GLU A 235 94.49 43.29 -21.14
N LEU A 236 94.39 41.96 -21.25
CA LEU A 236 95.54 41.11 -21.58
C LEU A 236 96.09 41.42 -22.97
N GLU A 237 95.22 41.50 -23.98
CA GLU A 237 95.59 41.88 -25.35
C GLU A 237 96.19 43.30 -25.41
N THR A 238 95.61 44.26 -24.68
CA THR A 238 96.13 45.63 -24.61
C THR A 238 97.54 45.65 -24.02
N LYS A 239 97.78 44.92 -22.93
CA LYS A 239 99.11 44.81 -22.32
C LYS A 239 100.11 44.08 -23.19
N MET A 240 99.68 43.05 -23.92
CA MET A 240 100.53 42.36 -24.90
C MET A 240 100.92 43.32 -26.03
N MET A 241 99.97 44.07 -26.57
CA MET A 241 100.19 45.04 -27.64
C MET A 241 101.05 46.22 -27.18
N GLU A 242 100.92 46.69 -25.93
CA GLU A 242 101.83 47.66 -25.31
C GLU A 242 103.25 47.11 -25.12
N ALA A 243 103.37 45.86 -24.67
CA ALA A 243 104.67 45.19 -24.53
C ALA A 243 105.36 45.03 -25.89
N ASP A 244 104.60 44.62 -26.91
CA ASP A 244 105.07 44.51 -28.29
C ASP A 244 105.45 45.87 -28.87
N TRP A 245 104.67 46.93 -28.61
CA TRP A 245 104.99 48.29 -29.02
C TRP A 245 106.28 48.80 -28.36
N ARG A 246 106.46 48.56 -27.06
CA ARG A 246 107.70 48.91 -26.33
C ARG A 246 108.91 48.13 -26.85
N TYR A 247 108.73 46.85 -27.22
CA TYR A 247 109.77 46.06 -27.86
C TYR A 247 110.15 46.65 -29.22
N TYR A 248 109.17 47.03 -30.05
CA TYR A 248 109.39 47.64 -31.35
C TYR A 248 110.09 49.01 -31.27
N GLN A 249 109.72 49.86 -30.31
CA GLN A 249 110.41 51.13 -30.06
C GLN A 249 111.88 50.91 -29.71
N LYS A 250 112.17 50.04 -28.73
CA LYS A 250 113.56 49.74 -28.34
C LYS A 250 114.38 49.17 -29.50
N LYS A 251 113.77 48.33 -30.35
CA LYS A 251 114.43 47.79 -31.53
C LYS A 251 114.79 48.89 -32.53
N ARG A 252 113.85 49.81 -32.81
CA ARG A 252 114.06 50.98 -33.67
C ARG A 252 115.13 51.93 -33.12
N ASP A 253 115.12 52.20 -31.82
CA ASP A 253 116.13 53.04 -31.17
C ASP A 253 117.53 52.39 -31.21
N ALA A 254 117.61 51.07 -31.00
CA ALA A 254 118.87 50.34 -31.10
C ALA A 254 119.40 50.28 -32.54
N GLU A 255 118.54 50.12 -33.54
CA GLU A 255 118.90 50.20 -34.96
C GLU A 255 119.39 51.61 -35.35
N ALA A 256 118.75 52.67 -34.83
CA ALA A 256 119.19 54.05 -35.05
C ALA A 256 120.58 54.33 -34.45
N GLN A 257 120.86 53.86 -33.23
CA GLN A 257 122.17 54.00 -32.59
C GLN A 257 123.28 53.23 -33.32
N LEU A 258 122.96 52.07 -33.92
CA LEU A 258 123.90 51.30 -34.73
C LEU A 258 124.28 52.05 -36.02
N TYR A 259 123.29 52.64 -36.68
CA TYR A 259 123.51 53.44 -37.90
C TYR A 259 124.33 54.70 -37.63
N GLU A 260 124.09 55.39 -36.51
CA GLU A 260 124.85 56.58 -36.11
C GLU A 260 126.33 56.26 -35.84
N ARG A 261 126.60 55.15 -35.13
CA ARG A 261 127.96 54.66 -34.89
C ARG A 261 128.67 54.19 -36.16
N GLU A 262 127.96 53.58 -37.12
CA GLU A 262 128.54 53.22 -38.42
C GLU A 262 128.99 54.46 -39.20
N GLN A 263 128.17 55.52 -39.22
CA GLN A 263 128.50 56.76 -39.91
C GLN A 263 129.66 57.51 -39.23
N GLU A 264 129.72 57.56 -37.90
CA GLU A 264 130.86 58.13 -37.16
C GLU A 264 132.17 57.36 -37.40
N ALA A 265 132.11 56.02 -37.45
CA ALA A 265 133.28 55.19 -37.76
C ALA A 265 133.77 55.41 -39.20
N HIS A 266 132.86 55.64 -40.15
CA HIS A 266 133.20 55.99 -41.53
C HIS A 266 133.85 57.38 -41.61
N GLY A 267 133.36 58.36 -40.84
CA GLY A 267 133.95 59.70 -40.75
C GLY A 267 135.37 59.70 -40.18
N ARG A 268 135.65 58.89 -39.16
CA ARG A 268 136.99 58.77 -38.56
C ARG A 268 138.03 58.12 -39.48
N LYS A 269 137.62 57.18 -40.35
CA LYS A 269 138.54 56.57 -41.35
C LYS A 269 139.02 57.60 -42.37
N VAL A 270 138.12 58.45 -42.86
CA VAL A 270 138.45 59.46 -43.89
C VAL A 270 139.41 60.54 -43.34
N VAL A 271 139.29 60.90 -42.05
CA VAL A 271 140.20 61.86 -41.41
C VAL A 271 141.60 61.26 -41.17
N ALA A 272 141.67 59.98 -40.77
CA ALA A 272 142.94 59.30 -40.54
C ALA A 272 143.74 59.05 -41.84
N ASP A 273 143.06 58.75 -42.96
CA ASP A 273 143.71 58.58 -44.26
C ASP A 273 144.27 59.91 -44.83
N ALA A 274 143.65 61.05 -44.50
CA ALA A 274 144.14 62.38 -44.91
C ALA A 274 145.42 62.81 -44.16
N GLU A 275 145.58 62.41 -42.90
CA GLU A 275 146.78 62.74 -42.10
C GLU A 275 148.03 61.92 -42.52
N LEU A 276 147.84 60.68 -42.98
CA LEU A 276 148.92 59.84 -43.51
C LEU A 276 149.49 60.41 -44.82
N TYR A 277 148.63 60.89 -45.72
CA TYR A 277 149.05 61.47 -47.01
C TYR A 277 149.84 62.78 -46.84
N ALA A 278 149.51 63.59 -45.82
CA ALA A 278 150.22 64.84 -45.52
C ALA A 278 151.65 64.61 -44.99
N LYS A 279 151.86 63.58 -44.15
CA LYS A 279 153.19 63.26 -43.62
C LYS A 279 154.13 62.65 -44.67
N GLN A 280 153.59 61.92 -45.65
CA GLN A 280 154.39 61.27 -46.69
C GLN A 280 154.95 62.29 -47.71
N LYS A 281 154.17 63.31 -48.09
CA LYS A 281 154.65 64.40 -48.96
C LYS A 281 155.68 65.34 -48.30
N ALA A 282 155.64 65.48 -46.97
CA ALA A 282 156.58 66.34 -46.25
C ALA A 282 158.00 65.75 -46.17
N SER A 283 158.16 64.41 -46.13
CA SER A 283 159.50 63.79 -46.08
C SER A 283 160.19 63.75 -47.45
N GLU A 284 159.44 63.71 -48.55
CA GLU A 284 160.00 63.72 -49.91
C GLU A 284 160.57 65.10 -50.32
N ALA A 285 160.00 66.19 -49.79
CA ALA A 285 160.51 67.56 -50.04
C ALA A 285 161.85 67.84 -49.33
N MET A 286 162.11 67.19 -48.20
CA MET A 286 163.31 67.43 -47.39
C MET A 286 164.55 66.71 -47.93
N VAL A 287 164.38 65.60 -48.65
CA VAL A 287 165.48 64.84 -49.30
C VAL A 287 165.90 65.47 -50.64
N ALA A 288 165.01 66.19 -51.32
CA ALA A 288 165.33 66.90 -52.56
C ALA A 288 166.16 68.19 -52.34
N ALA A 289 166.03 68.85 -51.19
CA ALA A 289 166.80 70.05 -50.87
C ALA A 289 168.28 69.75 -50.48
N ALA A 290 168.53 68.63 -49.78
CA ALA A 290 169.88 68.26 -49.34
C ALA A 290 170.79 67.77 -50.49
N ASN A 291 170.23 67.18 -51.54
CA ASN A 291 171.00 66.73 -52.72
C ASN A 291 171.39 67.86 -53.69
N ALA A 292 170.78 69.05 -53.56
CA ALA A 292 171.12 70.22 -54.40
C ALA A 292 172.34 71.01 -53.87
N GLU A 293 172.59 71.01 -52.56
CA GLU A 293 173.76 71.68 -51.97
C GLU A 293 175.07 70.88 -52.14
N ALA A 294 175.01 69.55 -52.26
CA ALA A 294 176.18 68.72 -52.53
C ALA A 294 176.77 68.91 -53.94
N TYR A 295 175.93 69.28 -54.93
CA TYR A 295 176.36 69.43 -56.33
C TYR A 295 177.06 70.77 -56.64
N TYR A 296 176.84 71.82 -55.81
CA TYR A 296 177.46 73.13 -56.03
C TYR A 296 178.86 73.27 -55.42
N LEU A 297 179.17 72.54 -54.34
CA LEU A 297 180.49 72.58 -53.70
C LEU A 297 181.55 71.74 -54.44
N GLU A 298 181.15 70.69 -55.16
CA GLU A 298 182.07 69.87 -55.97
C GLU A 298 182.56 70.62 -57.22
N LYS A 299 181.75 71.55 -57.77
CA LYS A 299 182.07 72.25 -59.02
C LYS A 299 183.05 73.42 -58.85
N MET A 300 183.11 74.04 -57.67
CA MET A 300 184.06 75.13 -57.37
C MET A 300 185.47 74.65 -57.01
N LEU A 301 185.67 73.34 -56.82
CA LEU A 301 186.99 72.70 -56.64
C LEU A 301 187.69 72.36 -57.98
N SER A 302 187.13 72.74 -59.14
CA SER A 302 187.63 72.33 -60.45
C SER A 302 188.21 73.43 -61.36
N ILE A 303 188.33 74.70 -60.91
CA ILE A 303 188.75 75.80 -61.81
C ILE A 303 190.07 76.52 -61.47
N LEU A 304 190.70 76.38 -60.30
CA LEU A 304 192.04 76.96 -60.04
C LEU A 304 192.84 76.05 -59.09
N LYS A 305 194.02 75.46 -59.35
CA LYS A 305 195.09 75.65 -60.36
C LYS A 305 195.45 77.09 -60.71
#